data_AF-A0A8T6RXR2-F1
#
_entry.id   AF-A0A8T6RXR2-F1
#
_cell.length_a   1.000
_cell.length_b   1.000
_cell.length_c   1.000
_cell.angle_alpha   90.00
_cell.angle_beta   90.00
_cell.angle_gamma   90.00
#
_symmetry.space_group_name_H-M   'P 1'
#
loop_
_entity.id
_entity.type
_entity.pdbx_description
1 polymer ?
#
loop_
_entity_poly.entity_id
_entity_poly.type
_entity_poly.pdbx_seq_one_letter_code
_entity_poly.pdbx_strand_id
1 'polypeptide(L)'
;LPPLDEEEHGLGEYPTCELEVRDVNADGRVEILVWGHAGASTDLLHTYVWDGSTYVLLAAFEGNAGLRMENADGDLADEVVVRYDAGAGLVWEAVHTWDGANYGWTWERYAWFYLDRPHAYPTDTSEHAVVSFYLAVDDRDLPGAYGLLTGSAQAAQP
;
A
#
# COMPACT_ATOMS: atom_id res chain seq x y z
N LEU A 1 10.25 -11.00 -10.67
CA LEU A 1 9.76 -12.40 -10.58
C LEU A 1 8.26 -12.30 -10.39
N PRO A 2 7.41 -13.05 -11.11
CA PRO A 2 6.02 -13.15 -10.68
C PRO A 2 5.99 -13.85 -9.31
N PRO A 3 5.04 -13.56 -8.41
CA PRO A 3 5.01 -14.23 -7.11
C PRO A 3 4.82 -15.74 -7.34
N LEU A 4 5.57 -16.52 -6.56
CA LEU A 4 5.42 -17.96 -6.43
C LEU A 4 4.04 -18.25 -5.83
N ASP A 5 3.38 -19.31 -6.29
CA ASP A 5 2.08 -19.80 -5.82
C ASP A 5 1.88 -19.60 -4.30
N GLU A 6 1.33 -18.44 -3.91
CA GLU A 6 0.90 -18.16 -2.56
C GLU A 6 -0.47 -18.81 -2.36
N GLU A 7 -0.64 -19.48 -1.23
CA GLU A 7 -1.88 -20.13 -0.87
C GLU A 7 -2.97 -19.07 -0.76
N GLU A 8 -3.88 -19.02 -1.73
CA GLU A 8 -4.95 -18.01 -1.78
C GLU A 8 -5.81 -18.13 -0.52
N HIS A 9 -5.68 -17.17 0.41
CA HIS A 9 -6.30 -17.26 1.74
C HIS A 9 -7.81 -17.04 1.73
N GLY A 10 -8.43 -16.77 0.56
CA GLY A 10 -9.84 -16.46 0.45
C GLY A 10 -10.24 -15.34 1.41
N LEU A 11 -11.33 -15.52 2.17
CA LEU A 11 -11.80 -14.53 3.16
C LEU A 11 -11.02 -14.53 4.49
N GLY A 12 -9.93 -15.29 4.59
CA GLY A 12 -9.04 -15.33 5.74
C GLY A 12 -9.24 -16.51 6.69
N GLU A 13 -8.27 -16.69 7.58
CA GLU A 13 -8.24 -17.74 8.61
C GLU A 13 -8.95 -17.29 9.89
N TYR A 14 -8.97 -15.98 10.16
CA TYR A 14 -9.63 -15.39 11.33
C TYR A 14 -10.76 -14.47 10.88
N PRO A 15 -12.04 -14.81 11.15
CA PRO A 15 -13.17 -13.98 10.74
C PRO A 15 -13.31 -12.80 11.70
N THR A 16 -12.51 -11.75 11.50
CA THR A 16 -12.87 -10.40 11.99
C THR A 16 -13.92 -9.76 11.09
N CYS A 17 -14.06 -10.25 9.84
CA CYS A 17 -15.05 -9.88 8.82
C CYS A 17 -15.64 -8.47 9.04
N GLU A 18 -14.77 -7.47 8.96
CA GLU A 18 -15.23 -6.09 8.95
C GLU A 18 -15.88 -5.83 7.59
N LEU A 19 -17.06 -5.21 7.63
CA LEU A 19 -17.91 -5.01 6.47
C LEU A 19 -18.12 -3.51 6.28
N GLU A 20 -17.78 -3.02 5.10
CA GLU A 20 -18.16 -1.68 4.64
C GLU A 20 -19.07 -1.78 3.42
N VAL A 21 -19.94 -0.79 3.27
CA VAL A 21 -20.89 -0.70 2.15
C VAL A 21 -20.89 0.74 1.65
N ARG A 22 -20.23 0.99 0.52
CA ARG A 22 -20.11 2.31 -0.10
C ARG A 22 -19.67 2.20 -1.56
N ASP A 23 -19.96 3.23 -2.34
CA ASP A 23 -19.40 3.42 -3.68
C ASP A 23 -17.91 3.78 -3.54
N VAL A 24 -17.02 2.87 -3.93
CA VAL A 24 -15.56 3.07 -3.78
C VAL A 24 -14.86 3.42 -5.07
N ASN A 25 -15.50 3.18 -6.21
CA ASN A 25 -14.91 3.44 -7.52
C ASN A 25 -15.57 4.62 -8.26
N ALA A 26 -16.45 5.34 -7.56
CA ALA A 26 -17.20 6.49 -8.04
C ALA A 26 -18.05 6.20 -9.31
N ASP A 27 -18.49 4.95 -9.49
CA ASP A 27 -19.31 4.56 -10.64
C ASP A 27 -20.82 4.75 -10.43
N GLY A 28 -21.22 5.16 -9.22
CA GLY A 28 -22.61 5.38 -8.83
C GLY A 28 -23.32 4.12 -8.34
N ARG A 29 -22.65 2.98 -8.29
CA ARG A 29 -23.10 1.74 -7.64
C ARG A 29 -22.36 1.58 -6.31
N VAL A 30 -22.96 0.78 -5.45
CA VAL A 30 -22.43 0.54 -4.11
C VAL A 30 -21.78 -0.84 -4.09
N GLU A 31 -20.55 -0.88 -3.61
CA GLU A 31 -19.82 -2.11 -3.36
C GLU A 31 -19.98 -2.56 -1.91
N ILE A 32 -19.76 -3.86 -1.70
CA ILE A 32 -19.56 -4.46 -0.38
C ILE A 32 -18.08 -4.78 -0.25
N LEU A 33 -17.43 -4.23 0.77
CA LEU A 33 -16.06 -4.53 1.12
C LEU A 33 -16.05 -5.48 2.30
N VAL A 34 -15.34 -6.59 2.14
CA VAL A 34 -15.13 -7.58 3.20
C VAL A 34 -13.65 -7.60 3.53
N TRP A 35 -13.31 -7.11 4.72
CA TRP A 35 -11.97 -7.11 5.27
C TRP A 35 -11.74 -8.37 6.10
N GLY A 36 -10.53 -8.94 6.02
CA GLY A 36 -10.16 -10.14 6.75
C GLY A 36 -8.69 -10.16 7.12
N HIS A 37 -8.31 -11.16 7.92
CA HIS A 37 -6.92 -11.42 8.28
C HIS A 37 -6.58 -12.91 8.16
N ALA A 38 -5.33 -13.20 7.79
CA ALA A 38 -4.77 -14.53 7.75
C ALA A 38 -3.38 -14.57 8.40
N GLY A 39 -3.03 -15.73 8.98
CA GLY A 39 -1.72 -15.91 9.61
C GLY A 39 -1.42 -14.88 10.69
N ALA A 40 -0.18 -14.37 10.70
CA ALA A 40 0.30 -13.45 11.73
C ALA A 40 0.23 -11.96 11.35
N SER A 41 0.24 -11.64 10.05
CA SER A 41 0.37 -10.26 9.56
C SER A 41 -0.30 -9.97 8.22
N THR A 42 -1.08 -10.92 7.68
CA THR A 42 -1.69 -10.77 6.36
C THR A 42 -3.07 -10.15 6.48
N ASP A 43 -3.28 -9.02 5.81
CA ASP A 43 -4.57 -8.37 5.64
C ASP A 43 -5.16 -8.71 4.26
N LEU A 44 -6.48 -8.87 4.24
CA LEU A 44 -7.24 -9.28 3.06
C LEU A 44 -8.37 -8.29 2.80
N LEU A 45 -8.63 -7.99 1.52
CA LEU A 45 -9.80 -7.23 1.09
C LEU A 45 -10.45 -7.92 -0.10
N HIS A 46 -11.76 -8.16 0.02
CA HIS A 46 -12.60 -8.62 -1.09
C HIS A 46 -13.69 -7.59 -1.34
N THR A 47 -13.77 -7.11 -2.58
CA THR A 47 -14.77 -6.13 -3.00
C THR A 47 -15.78 -6.82 -3.90
N TYR A 48 -17.06 -6.71 -3.55
CA TYR A 48 -18.17 -7.30 -4.30
C TYR A 48 -19.12 -6.23 -4.82
N VAL A 49 -19.65 -6.44 -6.02
CA VAL A 49 -20.65 -5.54 -6.64
C VAL A 49 -21.88 -6.34 -7.06
N TRP A 50 -23.06 -5.72 -7.00
CA TRP A 50 -24.30 -6.31 -7.50
C TRP A 50 -24.38 -6.18 -9.02
N ASP A 51 -24.48 -7.29 -9.74
CA ASP A 51 -24.54 -7.29 -11.21
C ASP A 51 -25.97 -7.14 -11.78
N GLY A 52 -26.97 -7.02 -10.91
CA GLY A 52 -28.39 -7.05 -11.26
C GLY A 52 -29.11 -8.34 -10.82
N SER A 53 -28.36 -9.40 -10.51
CA SER A 53 -28.89 -10.72 -10.15
C SER A 53 -28.20 -11.38 -8.96
N THR A 54 -26.89 -11.17 -8.82
CA THR A 54 -26.08 -11.69 -7.72
C THR A 54 -24.96 -10.70 -7.38
N TYR A 55 -24.37 -10.87 -6.20
CA TYR A 55 -23.07 -10.27 -5.93
C TYR A 55 -21.99 -11.06 -6.66
N VAL A 56 -21.09 -10.34 -7.32
CA VAL A 56 -19.91 -10.87 -8.00
C VAL A 56 -18.66 -10.23 -7.41
N LEU A 57 -17.57 -11.00 -7.35
CA LEU A 57 -16.27 -10.48 -6.91
C LEU A 57 -15.76 -9.49 -7.96
N LEU A 58 -15.52 -8.25 -7.53
CA LEU A 58 -14.96 -7.18 -8.34
C LEU A 58 -13.42 -7.19 -8.27
N ALA A 59 -12.87 -7.32 -7.06
CA ALA A 59 -11.44 -7.38 -6.82
C ALA A 59 -11.14 -8.10 -5.50
N ALA A 60 -9.95 -8.68 -5.39
CA ALA A 60 -9.42 -9.28 -4.18
C ALA A 60 -7.94 -8.92 -4.02
N PHE A 61 -7.52 -8.67 -2.78
CA PHE A 61 -6.17 -8.24 -2.47
C PHE A 61 -5.67 -8.85 -1.17
N GLU A 62 -4.35 -9.00 -1.10
CA GLU A 62 -3.63 -9.57 0.03
C GLU A 62 -2.32 -8.80 0.25
N GLY A 63 -2.06 -8.38 1.50
CA GLY A 63 -0.82 -7.70 1.87
C GLY A 63 -0.27 -8.18 3.21
N ASN A 64 0.99 -8.60 3.25
CA ASN A 64 1.64 -9.15 4.46
C ASN A 64 2.16 -8.09 5.44
N ALA A 65 2.02 -6.81 5.09
CA ALA A 65 2.27 -5.66 5.95
C ALA A 65 1.07 -4.69 5.97
N GLY A 66 -0.11 -5.22 5.64
CA GLY A 66 -1.38 -4.53 5.74
C GLY A 66 -1.99 -4.05 4.43
N LEU A 67 -3.22 -3.58 4.52
CA LEU A 67 -4.00 -3.10 3.39
C LEU A 67 -4.85 -1.90 3.79
N ARG A 68 -5.02 -0.94 2.88
CA ARG A 68 -5.99 0.15 3.08
C ARG A 68 -6.58 0.64 1.77
N MET A 69 -7.63 1.43 1.89
CA MET A 69 -8.17 2.24 0.80
C MET A 69 -8.00 3.73 1.12
N GLU A 70 -7.64 4.52 0.12
CA GLU A 70 -7.47 5.98 0.25
C GLU A 70 -7.82 6.66 -1.08
N ASN A 71 -8.50 7.81 -1.03
CA ASN A 71 -8.64 8.69 -2.19
C ASN A 71 -7.46 9.69 -2.17
N ALA A 72 -6.32 9.26 -2.72
CA ALA A 72 -5.07 10.01 -2.65
C ALA A 72 -5.02 11.18 -3.65
N ASP A 73 -5.64 11.02 -4.81
CA ASP A 73 -5.60 12.03 -5.89
C ASP A 73 -6.81 12.97 -5.93
N GLY A 74 -7.86 12.66 -5.16
CA GLY A 74 -9.05 13.49 -4.98
C GLY A 74 -10.14 13.26 -6.01
N ASP A 75 -10.08 12.20 -6.83
CA ASP A 75 -11.07 11.92 -7.88
C ASP A 75 -12.37 11.25 -7.39
N LEU A 76 -12.41 10.88 -6.10
CA LEU A 76 -13.51 10.19 -5.39
C LEU A 76 -13.57 8.68 -5.60
N ALA A 77 -12.78 8.12 -6.50
CA ALA A 77 -12.45 6.71 -6.48
C ALA A 77 -11.33 6.50 -5.45
N ASP A 78 -11.46 5.48 -4.62
CA ASP A 78 -10.41 5.13 -3.68
C ASP A 78 -9.38 4.25 -4.39
N GLU A 79 -8.10 4.58 -4.26
CA GLU A 79 -7.02 3.64 -4.50
C GLU A 79 -7.02 2.53 -3.45
N VAL A 80 -6.67 1.31 -3.89
CA VAL A 80 -6.30 0.23 -2.98
C VAL A 80 -4.79 0.22 -2.84
N VAL A 81 -4.31 0.36 -1.60
CA VAL A 81 -2.89 0.33 -1.29
C VAL A 81 -2.55 -0.95 -0.53
N VAL A 82 -1.82 -1.83 -1.19
CA VAL A 82 -1.34 -3.10 -0.65
C VAL A 82 0.08 -2.93 -0.15
N ARG A 83 0.33 -3.29 1.11
CA ARG A 83 1.65 -3.15 1.73
C ARG A 83 2.36 -4.48 1.87
N TYR A 84 3.64 -4.46 1.56
CA TYR A 84 4.55 -5.58 1.73
C TYR A 84 5.71 -5.19 2.63
N ASP A 85 6.09 -6.06 3.56
CA ASP A 85 7.22 -5.84 4.45
C ASP A 85 8.51 -5.73 3.63
N ALA A 86 9.18 -4.58 3.72
CA ALA A 86 10.45 -4.30 3.07
C ALA A 86 11.64 -4.35 4.03
N GLY A 87 11.42 -4.75 5.29
CA GLY A 87 12.42 -4.78 6.34
C GLY A 87 12.76 -3.40 6.89
N ALA A 88 13.53 -3.38 7.98
CA ALA A 88 14.00 -2.14 8.63
C ALA A 88 12.90 -1.11 9.00
N GLY A 89 11.65 -1.57 9.19
CA GLY A 89 10.51 -0.68 9.46
C GLY A 89 9.96 0.04 8.23
N LEU A 90 10.36 -0.39 7.03
CA LEU A 90 9.86 0.08 5.74
C LEU A 90 8.79 -0.86 5.21
N VAL A 91 7.89 -0.30 4.41
CA VAL A 91 7.01 -1.06 3.52
C VAL A 91 7.19 -0.61 2.09
N TRP A 92 7.02 -1.56 1.19
CA TRP A 92 6.77 -1.31 -0.21
C TRP A 92 5.27 -1.35 -0.46
N GLU A 93 4.72 -0.27 -1.01
CA GLU A 93 3.31 -0.08 -1.28
C GLU A 93 3.04 -0.23 -2.78
N ALA A 94 2.24 -1.24 -3.16
CA ALA A 94 1.65 -1.32 -4.49
C ALA A 94 0.31 -0.57 -4.48
N VAL A 95 0.16 0.39 -5.38
CA VAL A 95 -1.06 1.20 -5.50
C VAL A 95 -1.85 0.75 -6.71
N HIS A 96 -3.10 0.37 -6.47
CA HIS A 96 -4.06 -0.01 -7.49
C HIS A 96 -5.12 1.06 -7.65
N THR A 97 -5.31 1.52 -8.87
CA THR A 97 -6.30 2.56 -9.22
C THR A 97 -7.38 1.95 -10.09
N TRP A 98 -8.60 2.46 -9.95
CA TRP A 98 -9.72 2.08 -10.80
C TRP A 98 -9.53 2.60 -12.23
N ASP A 99 -9.57 1.72 -13.23
CA ASP A 99 -9.41 2.08 -14.65
C ASP A 99 -10.75 2.24 -15.41
N GLY A 100 -11.87 2.19 -14.69
CA GLY A 100 -13.23 2.15 -15.24
C GLY A 100 -13.83 0.75 -15.34
N ALA A 101 -13.02 -0.31 -15.17
CA ALA A 101 -13.48 -1.69 -15.19
C ALA A 101 -12.84 -2.57 -14.10
N ASN A 102 -11.58 -2.31 -13.74
CA ASN A 102 -10.82 -3.08 -12.76
C ASN A 102 -9.90 -2.17 -11.93
N TYR A 103 -9.46 -2.69 -10.79
CA TYR A 103 -8.34 -2.11 -10.04
C TYR A 103 -7.01 -2.62 -10.58
N GLY A 104 -6.34 -1.80 -11.39
CA GLY A 104 -5.03 -2.12 -11.98
C GLY A 104 -3.88 -1.55 -11.14
N TRP A 105 -2.77 -2.27 -11.02
CA TRP A 105 -1.55 -1.73 -10.41
C TRP A 105 -1.00 -0.61 -11.30
N THR A 106 -1.01 0.62 -10.78
CA THR A 106 -0.60 1.83 -11.52
C THR A 106 0.80 2.30 -11.16
N TRP A 107 1.16 2.27 -9.87
CA TRP A 107 2.48 2.69 -9.39
C TRP A 107 2.81 2.12 -8.01
N GLU A 108 4.04 2.37 -7.56
CA GLU A 108 4.59 1.83 -6.32
C GLU A 108 5.37 2.92 -5.56
N ARG A 109 5.43 2.81 -4.22
CA ARG A 109 6.30 3.66 -3.38
C ARG A 109 6.82 2.90 -2.16
N TYR A 110 7.91 3.39 -1.59
CA TYR A 110 8.29 3.03 -0.23
C TYR A 110 7.65 3.98 0.77
N ALA A 111 7.30 3.48 1.95
CA ALA A 111 6.78 4.26 3.07
C ALA A 111 7.26 3.68 4.40
N TRP A 112 7.08 4.44 5.49
CA TRP A 112 7.30 3.95 6.84
C TRP A 112 6.16 3.02 7.27
N PHE A 113 6.49 1.87 7.84
CA PHE A 113 5.49 0.97 8.41
C PHE A 113 4.83 1.56 9.65
N TYR A 114 5.63 2.22 10.50
CA TYR A 114 5.16 2.86 11.72
C TYR A 114 5.08 4.38 11.56
N LEU A 115 4.14 5.02 12.25
CA LEU A 115 3.93 6.47 12.22
C LEU A 115 4.79 7.25 13.23
N ASP A 116 5.61 6.57 14.03
CA ASP A 116 6.39 7.20 15.09
C ASP A 116 7.54 8.03 14.54
N ARG A 117 7.68 9.26 15.05
CA ARG A 117 8.72 10.20 14.64
C ARG A 117 9.64 10.55 15.82
N PRO A 118 10.94 10.83 15.57
CA PRO A 118 11.61 10.84 14.27
C PRO A 118 11.92 9.43 13.75
N HIS A 119 11.90 9.24 12.43
CA HIS A 119 12.29 7.98 11.80
C HIS A 119 13.82 7.82 11.76
N ALA A 120 14.29 6.60 11.98
CA ALA A 120 15.68 6.25 11.68
C ALA A 120 15.78 5.93 10.18
N TYR A 121 16.76 6.52 9.49
CA TYR A 121 16.98 6.33 8.06
C TYR A 121 17.95 5.16 7.79
N PRO A 122 17.47 3.93 7.51
CA PRO A 122 18.35 2.77 7.27
C PRO A 122 19.22 2.97 6.02
N THR A 123 20.47 2.52 6.12
CA THR A 123 21.49 2.62 5.05
C THR A 123 22.34 1.35 4.96
N ASP A 124 21.84 0.26 5.53
CA ASP A 124 22.48 -1.06 5.57
C ASP A 124 22.61 -1.70 4.18
N THR A 125 21.78 -1.28 3.23
CA THR A 125 21.90 -1.63 1.81
C THR A 125 21.92 -0.39 0.93
N SER A 126 22.38 -0.53 -0.32
CA SER A 126 22.32 0.56 -1.30
C SER A 126 20.88 0.96 -1.62
N GLU A 127 19.95 0.02 -1.58
CA GLU A 127 18.52 0.28 -1.79
C GLU A 127 17.93 1.09 -0.65
N HIS A 128 18.15 0.66 0.60
CA HIS A 128 17.69 1.40 1.78
C HIS A 128 18.29 2.81 1.84
N ALA A 129 19.55 3.00 1.43
CA ALA A 129 20.14 4.34 1.39
C ALA A 129 19.40 5.29 0.42
N VAL A 130 18.99 4.80 -0.76
CA VAL A 130 18.23 5.60 -1.73
C VAL A 130 16.81 5.86 -1.22
N VAL A 131 16.13 4.82 -0.72
CA VAL A 131 14.78 4.93 -0.16
C VAL A 131 14.75 5.93 1.00
N SER A 132 15.66 5.78 1.96
CA SER A 132 15.82 6.69 3.10
C SER A 132 16.02 8.14 2.69
N PHE A 133 16.79 8.39 1.63
CA PHE A 133 16.98 9.75 1.14
C PHE A 133 15.67 10.38 0.68
N TYR A 134 14.88 9.66 -0.12
CA TYR A 134 13.59 10.17 -0.61
C TYR A 134 12.54 10.28 0.50
N LEU A 135 12.52 9.34 1.45
CA LEU A 135 11.63 9.42 2.62
C LEU A 135 11.99 10.61 3.53
N ALA A 136 13.27 10.90 3.74
CA ALA A 136 13.68 12.09 4.50
C ALA A 136 13.22 13.39 3.83
N VAL A 137 13.24 13.45 2.48
CA VAL A 137 12.71 14.58 1.72
C VAL A 137 11.19 14.69 1.89
N ASP A 138 10.46 13.58 1.78
CA ASP A 138 9.00 13.53 1.95
C ASP A 138 8.58 13.95 3.38
N ASP A 139 9.32 13.49 4.38
CA ASP A 139 9.17 13.88 5.79
C ASP A 139 9.49 15.34 6.08
N ARG A 140 10.02 16.07 5.10
CA ARG A 140 10.53 17.44 5.20
C ARG A 140 11.73 17.56 6.16
N ASP A 141 12.45 16.47 6.39
CA ASP A 141 13.72 16.45 7.14
C ASP A 141 14.90 16.66 6.20
N LEU A 142 15.07 17.90 5.71
CA LEU A 142 16.18 18.26 4.85
C LEU A 142 17.56 18.03 5.50
N PRO A 143 17.78 18.32 6.80
CA PRO A 143 19.02 17.94 7.48
C PRO A 143 19.30 16.44 7.47
N GLY A 144 18.27 15.61 7.72
CA GLY A 144 18.36 14.15 7.62
C GLY A 144 18.72 13.70 6.22
N ALA A 145 18.00 14.17 5.20
CA ALA A 145 18.26 13.87 3.79
C ALA A 145 19.68 14.25 3.37
N TYR A 146 20.13 15.46 3.75
CA TYR A 146 21.48 15.93 3.43
C TYR A 146 22.55 15.11 4.15
N GLY A 147 22.30 14.67 5.39
CA GLY A 147 23.19 13.81 6.17
C GLY A 147 23.44 12.43 5.54
N LEU A 148 22.54 11.96 4.68
CA LEU A 148 22.69 10.70 3.94
C LEU A 148 23.61 10.81 2.71
N LEU A 149 23.90 12.02 2.25
CA LEU A 149 24.79 12.24 1.11
C LEU A 149 26.27 12.11 1.49
N THR A 150 27.10 11.66 0.56
CA THR A 150 28.56 11.69 0.71
C THR A 150 29.07 13.13 0.82
N GLY A 151 30.20 13.35 1.48
CA GLY A 151 30.79 14.70 1.60
C GLY A 151 31.03 15.40 0.25
N SER A 152 31.37 14.65 -0.80
CA SER A 152 31.48 15.17 -2.16
C SER A 152 30.13 15.56 -2.78
N ALA A 153 29.07 14.78 -2.52
CA ALA A 153 27.72 15.09 -3.00
C ALA A 153 27.12 16.28 -2.24
N GLN A 154 27.38 16.38 -0.95
CA GLN A 154 27.05 17.55 -0.11
C GLN A 154 27.73 18.83 -0.63
N ALA A 155 29.02 18.75 -0.98
CA ALA A 155 29.79 19.88 -1.49
C ALA A 155 29.44 20.27 -2.94
N ALA A 156 28.77 19.40 -3.69
CA ALA A 156 28.32 19.67 -5.05
C ALA A 156 27.05 20.55 -5.04
N GLN A 157 27.21 21.83 -4.69
CA GLN A 157 26.20 22.84 -5.00
C GLN A 157 26.33 23.24 -6.48
N PRO A 158 25.23 23.46 -7.22
CA PRO A 158 25.28 24.15 -8.51
C PRO A 158 25.77 25.60 -8.38
#